data_AF-A0A372R8F3-F1
#
_entry.id   AF-A0A372R8F3-F1
#
_cell.length_a   1.000
_cell.length_b   1.000
_cell.length_c   1.000
_cell.angle_alpha   90.00
_cell.angle_beta   90.00
_cell.angle_gamma   90.00
#
_symmetry.space_group_name_H-M   'P 1'
#
loop_
_entity.id
_entity.type
_entity.pdbx_description
1 polymer ?
#
loop_
_entity_poly.entity_id
_entity_poly.type
_entity_poly.pdbx_seq_one_letter_code
_entity_poly.pdbx_strand_id
1 'polypeptide(L)'
;LITSTCGKPIYHFNDQVELLIALYDTIEGHWNLFRIANILHGNISLYNIMIGADGRGFIIDLDYTIDLSFDQSSATDCDQKKNALCYRTGTLPFMAIKILNHNAEYTFQHDLESFF
;
A
#
# COMPACT_ATOMS: atom_id res chain seq x y z
N LEU A 1 -15.74 2.90 1.40
CA LEU A 1 -16.04 2.57 -0.02
C LEU A 1 -16.63 1.15 -0.08
N ILE A 2 -17.68 0.89 -0.87
CA ILE A 2 -18.20 -0.49 -1.04
C ILE A 2 -17.46 -1.12 -2.22
N THR A 3 -16.51 -2.02 -1.95
CA THR A 3 -15.65 -2.68 -2.96
C THR A 3 -16.19 -4.02 -3.46
N SER A 4 -17.34 -4.47 -2.94
CA SER A 4 -17.93 -5.79 -3.21
C SER A 4 -18.34 -6.05 -4.67
N THR A 5 -18.25 -5.04 -5.55
CA THR A 5 -18.52 -5.18 -6.99
C THR A 5 -17.26 -5.37 -7.84
N CYS A 6 -16.05 -5.25 -7.27
CA CYS A 6 -14.80 -5.19 -8.05
C CYS A 6 -14.06 -6.54 -8.17
N GLY A 7 -14.51 -7.58 -7.47
CA GLY A 7 -13.82 -8.87 -7.46
C GLY A 7 -14.04 -9.62 -6.14
N LYS A 8 -13.18 -10.60 -5.87
CA LYS A 8 -13.16 -11.35 -4.61
C LYS A 8 -11.88 -11.04 -3.83
N PRO A 9 -11.89 -11.05 -2.48
CA PRO A 9 -10.66 -10.90 -1.70
C PRO A 9 -9.64 -11.98 -2.03
N ILE A 10 -8.34 -11.69 -1.93
CA ILE A 10 -7.28 -12.63 -2.30
C ILE A 10 -7.35 -13.96 -1.56
N TYR A 11 -7.83 -13.97 -0.30
CA TYR A 11 -8.00 -15.18 0.51
C TYR A 11 -9.17 -16.08 0.05
N HIS A 12 -9.92 -15.69 -0.99
CA HIS A 12 -10.90 -16.52 -1.69
C HIS A 12 -10.38 -17.05 -3.03
N PHE A 13 -9.06 -17.18 -3.19
CA PHE A 13 -8.46 -17.76 -4.39
C PHE A 13 -8.95 -19.20 -4.66
N ASN A 14 -9.01 -19.58 -5.94
CA ASN A 14 -9.46 -20.88 -6.41
C ASN A 14 -8.34 -21.93 -6.32
N ASP A 15 -7.12 -21.53 -6.70
CA ASP A 15 -5.93 -22.37 -6.68
C ASP A 15 -4.66 -21.53 -6.46
N GLN A 16 -3.53 -22.23 -6.27
CA GLN A 16 -2.24 -21.60 -6.01
C GLN A 16 -1.73 -20.75 -7.18
N VAL A 17 -2.13 -21.06 -8.41
CA VAL A 17 -1.73 -20.28 -9.60
C VAL A 17 -2.45 -18.94 -9.59
N GLU A 18 -3.76 -18.92 -9.30
CA GLU A 18 -4.53 -17.68 -9.15
C GLU A 18 -3.97 -16.81 -8.02
N LEU A 19 -3.59 -17.41 -6.88
CA LEU A 19 -2.96 -16.69 -5.77
C LEU A 19 -1.63 -16.03 -6.20
N LEU A 20 -0.77 -16.77 -6.92
CA LEU A 20 0.53 -16.26 -7.37
C LEU A 20 0.38 -15.16 -8.41
N ILE A 21 -0.56 -15.30 -9.36
CA ILE A 21 -0.87 -14.27 -10.35
C ILE A 21 -1.38 -13.01 -9.64
N ALA A 22 -2.30 -13.16 -8.69
CA ALA A 22 -2.85 -12.04 -7.95
C ALA A 22 -1.78 -11.28 -7.14
N LEU A 23 -0.89 -12.00 -6.45
CA LEU A 23 0.22 -11.37 -5.73
C LEU A 23 1.18 -10.65 -6.69
N TYR A 24 1.55 -11.29 -7.81
CA TYR A 24 2.41 -10.70 -8.81
C TYR A 24 1.83 -9.39 -9.36
N ASP A 25 0.57 -9.42 -9.79
CA ASP A 25 -0.12 -8.26 -10.35
C ASP A 25 -0.30 -7.14 -9.33
N THR A 26 -0.51 -7.50 -8.07
CA THR A 26 -0.62 -6.51 -6.98
C THR A 26 0.71 -5.82 -6.73
N ILE A 27 1.82 -6.56 -6.74
CA ILE A 27 3.17 -5.99 -6.61
C ILE A 27 3.49 -5.08 -7.80
N GLU A 28 3.13 -5.50 -9.02
CA GLU A 28 3.27 -4.68 -10.23
C GLU A 28 2.41 -3.41 -10.15
N GLY A 29 1.17 -3.52 -9.71
CA GLY A 29 0.25 -2.40 -9.50
C GLY A 29 0.76 -1.42 -8.45
N HIS A 30 1.29 -1.92 -7.33
CA HIS A 30 1.94 -1.11 -6.30
C HIS A 30 3.18 -0.38 -6.82
N TRP A 31 4.02 -1.07 -7.61
CA TRP A 31 5.17 -0.44 -8.27
C TRP A 31 4.73 0.68 -9.21
N ASN A 32 3.65 0.49 -9.96
CA ASN A 32 3.08 1.50 -10.85
C ASN A 32 2.52 2.69 -10.05
N LEU A 33 1.86 2.45 -8.92
CA LEU A 33 1.38 3.49 -8.02
C LEU A 33 2.54 4.37 -7.53
N PHE A 34 3.66 3.76 -7.15
CA PHE A 34 4.85 4.52 -6.77
C PHE A 34 5.51 5.23 -7.95
N ARG A 35 5.80 4.54 -9.05
CA ARG A 35 6.61 5.09 -10.15
C ARG A 35 5.86 6.11 -11.02
N ILE A 36 4.57 5.91 -11.25
CA ILE A 36 3.77 6.72 -12.17
C ILE A 36 3.03 7.81 -11.41
N ALA A 37 2.42 7.46 -10.27
CA ALA A 37 1.63 8.41 -9.50
C ALA A 37 2.42 9.10 -8.37
N ASN A 38 3.65 8.66 -8.09
CA ASN A 38 4.47 9.16 -6.97
C ASN A 38 3.77 9.00 -5.61
N ILE A 39 3.10 7.86 -5.45
CA ILE A 39 2.23 7.56 -4.32
C ILE A 39 2.71 6.29 -3.59
N LEU A 40 2.80 6.34 -2.26
CA LEU A 40 2.98 5.18 -1.38
C LEU A 40 1.63 4.72 -0.83
N HIS A 41 1.37 3.42 -0.77
CA HIS A 41 0.07 2.89 -0.39
C HIS A 41 -0.20 3.03 1.11
N GLY A 42 0.76 2.66 1.95
CA GLY A 42 0.71 2.85 3.40
C GLY A 42 -0.08 1.79 4.17
N ASN A 43 -1.00 1.07 3.51
CA ASN A 43 -1.78 0.00 4.14
C ASN A 43 -1.89 -1.27 3.28
N ILE A 44 -0.74 -1.81 2.87
CA ILE A 44 -0.74 -3.12 2.19
C ILE A 44 -1.05 -4.21 3.22
N SER A 45 -2.06 -5.03 2.92
CA SER A 45 -2.41 -6.21 3.70
C SER A 45 -3.20 -7.19 2.83
N LEU A 46 -3.27 -8.46 3.22
CA LEU A 46 -4.10 -9.45 2.52
C LEU A 46 -5.59 -9.05 2.40
N TYR A 47 -6.07 -8.18 3.29
CA TYR A 47 -7.46 -7.69 3.27
C TYR A 47 -7.69 -6.59 2.23
N ASN A 48 -6.62 -5.98 1.75
CA ASN A 48 -6.65 -4.91 0.76
C ASN A 48 -6.24 -5.38 -0.64
N ILE A 49 -6.08 -6.69 -0.84
CA ILE A 49 -5.80 -7.27 -2.16
C ILE A 49 -7.04 -8.00 -2.67
N MET A 50 -7.42 -7.69 -3.91
CA MET A 50 -8.55 -8.28 -4.60
C MET A 50 -8.10 -9.02 -5.86
N ILE A 51 -8.87 -10.03 -6.23
CA ILE A 51 -8.79 -10.77 -7.49
C ILE A 51 -9.97 -10.34 -8.34
N GLY A 52 -9.68 -9.72 -9.49
CA GLY A 52 -10.66 -9.30 -10.47
C GLY A 52 -11.35 -10.47 -11.16
N ALA A 53 -12.43 -10.19 -11.89
CA ALA A 53 -13.15 -11.20 -12.68
C ALA A 53 -12.28 -11.80 -13.81
N ASP A 54 -11.22 -11.12 -14.20
CA ASP A 54 -10.20 -11.55 -15.16
C ASP A 54 -9.06 -12.37 -14.52
N GLY A 55 -9.14 -12.65 -13.21
CA GLY A 55 -8.12 -13.38 -12.46
C GLY A 55 -6.89 -12.55 -12.10
N ARG A 56 -6.90 -11.24 -12.38
CA ARG A 56 -5.79 -10.32 -12.10
C ARG A 56 -5.86 -9.80 -10.68
N GLY A 57 -4.72 -9.60 -10.05
CA GLY A 57 -4.63 -8.99 -8.72
C GLY A 57 -4.61 -7.46 -8.78
N PHE A 58 -5.24 -6.82 -7.81
CA PHE A 58 -5.12 -5.37 -7.61
C PHE A 58 -5.27 -4.99 -6.14
N ILE A 59 -4.67 -3.87 -5.76
CA ILE A 59 -4.74 -3.32 -4.41
C ILE A 59 -5.87 -2.28 -4.29
N ILE A 60 -6.54 -2.26 -3.16
CA ILE A 60 -7.57 -1.29 -2.77
C ILE A 60 -7.16 -0.58 -1.47
N ASP A 61 -8.02 0.34 -1.01
CA ASP A 61 -7.85 1.06 0.27
C ASP A 61 -6.66 2.04 0.28
N LEU A 62 -6.85 3.14 -0.45
CA LEU A 62 -5.91 4.26 -0.54
C LEU A 62 -6.12 5.31 0.58
N ASP A 63 -6.86 4.99 1.64
CA ASP A 63 -7.19 5.96 2.69
C ASP A 63 -5.95 6.36 3.52
N TYR A 64 -4.89 5.54 3.52
CA TYR A 64 -3.61 5.78 4.21
C TYR A 64 -2.47 6.18 3.27
N THR A 65 -2.81 6.55 2.05
CA THR A 65 -1.85 6.83 0.99
C THR A 65 -1.05 8.10 1.24
N ILE A 66 0.25 8.06 0.94
CA ILE A 66 1.16 9.20 1.03
C ILE A 66 1.51 9.66 -0.38
N ASP A 67 1.06 10.86 -0.76
CA ASP A 67 1.39 11.50 -2.03
C ASP A 67 2.72 12.26 -1.89
N LEU A 68 3.77 11.75 -2.53
CA LEU A 68 5.11 12.32 -2.49
C LEU A 68 5.28 13.53 -3.44
N SER A 69 4.28 13.85 -4.26
CA SER A 69 4.33 14.99 -5.19
C SER A 69 4.03 16.33 -4.52
N PHE A 70 3.25 16.33 -3.43
CA PHE A 70 2.93 17.55 -2.67
C PHE A 70 4.07 18.03 -1.79
N ASP A 71 5.00 17.15 -1.40
CA ASP A 71 6.06 17.44 -0.43
C ASP A 71 7.21 18.32 -0.96
N GLN A 72 7.18 18.74 -2.23
CA GLN A 72 8.24 19.56 -2.84
C GLN A 72 7.94 21.08 -2.89
N SER A 73 6.74 21.55 -2.53
CA SER A 73 6.32 22.94 -2.81
C SER A 73 5.99 23.83 -1.60
N SER A 74 6.31 23.42 -0.38
CA SER A 74 6.12 24.26 0.81
C SER A 74 7.25 24.11 1.82
N ALA A 75 8.45 24.54 1.42
CA ALA A 75 9.55 24.87 2.34
C ALA A 75 9.71 26.40 2.39
N THR A 76 8.69 27.09 2.88
CA THR A 76 8.82 28.47 3.37
C THR A 76 8.46 28.46 4.85
N ASP A 77 9.49 28.62 5.67
CA ASP A 77 9.48 29.14 7.04
C ASP A 77 8.34 28.68 7.96
N CYS A 78 8.40 27.43 8.40
CA CYS A 78 8.09 27.11 9.79
C CYS A 78 8.82 25.83 10.21
N ASP A 79 9.47 25.89 11.39
CA ASP A 79 10.15 24.81 12.10
C ASP A 79 9.18 23.71 12.59
N GLN A 80 8.42 23.15 11.66
CA GLN A 80 7.74 21.87 11.81
C GLN A 80 8.06 21.09 10.55
N LYS A 81 9.20 20.40 10.60
CA LYS A 81 9.51 19.29 9.71
C LYS A 81 8.36 18.28 9.86
N LYS A 82 7.29 18.44 9.08
CA LYS A 82 6.29 17.42 8.81
C LYS A 82 6.99 16.36 7.95
N ASN A 83 8.03 15.73 8.50
CA ASN A 83 8.37 14.37 8.08
C ASN A 83 7.04 13.64 8.13
N ALA A 84 6.68 12.87 7.10
CA ALA A 84 5.49 12.06 7.05
C ALA A 84 5.44 11.15 8.29
N LEU A 85 4.95 11.70 9.40
CA LEU A 85 4.85 11.03 10.67
C LEU A 85 3.62 10.18 10.48
N CYS A 86 3.86 8.95 10.02
CA CYS A 86 2.86 7.91 10.02
C CYS A 86 2.52 7.69 11.50
N TYR A 87 1.55 8.46 12.01
CA TYR A 87 0.75 8.03 13.15
C TYR A 87 0.44 6.56 12.89
N ARG A 88 0.66 5.65 13.85
CA ARG A 88 0.54 4.19 13.67
C ARG A 88 -0.82 3.77 13.07
N THR A 89 -0.98 3.97 11.79
CA THR A 89 -2.20 3.81 11.02
C THR A 89 -1.89 2.81 9.92
N GLY A 90 -2.73 1.79 9.82
CA GLY A 90 -2.47 0.61 9.02
C GLY A 90 -2.73 -0.66 9.83
N THR A 91 -2.71 -1.80 9.13
CA THR A 91 -3.06 -3.10 9.73
C THR A 91 -1.85 -3.65 10.49
N LEU A 92 -1.85 -3.58 11.83
CA LEU A 92 -0.67 -3.86 12.69
C LEU A 92 0.15 -5.12 12.34
N PRO A 93 -0.45 -6.30 12.05
CA PRO A 93 0.31 -7.50 11.67
C PRO A 93 1.09 -7.39 10.35
N PHE A 94 0.71 -6.47 9.46
CA PHE A 94 1.31 -6.28 8.14
C PHE A 94 2.21 -5.05 8.10
N MET A 95 2.42 -4.35 9.23
CA MET A 95 3.21 -3.14 9.25
C MET A 95 4.71 -3.47 9.28
N ALA A 96 5.50 -2.80 8.45
CA ALA A 96 6.95 -2.93 8.41
C ALA A 96 7.59 -2.76 9.80
N ILE A 97 8.59 -3.59 10.14
CA ILE A 97 9.18 -3.65 11.48
C ILE A 97 9.80 -2.31 11.90
N LYS A 98 10.36 -1.57 10.94
CA LYS A 98 10.95 -0.25 11.18
C LYS A 98 9.91 0.80 11.56
N ILE A 99 8.72 0.75 10.96
CA ILE A 99 7.58 1.63 11.28
C ILE A 99 6.98 1.28 12.65
N LEU A 100 6.96 -0.01 13.01
CA LEU A 100 6.51 -0.44 14.34
C LEU A 100 7.46 0.01 15.46
N ASN A 101 8.77 -0.08 15.24
CA ASN A 101 9.78 0.16 16.27
C ASN A 101 10.21 1.63 16.40
N HIS A 102 10.16 2.41 15.30
CA HIS A 102 10.61 3.80 15.26
C HIS A 102 9.63 4.62 14.44
N ASN A 103 9.40 5.89 14.80
CA ASN A 103 8.70 6.86 13.93
C ASN A 103 9.63 7.23 12.76
N ALA A 104 9.93 6.24 11.92
CA ALA A 104 10.78 6.35 10.76
C ALA A 104 10.01 6.92 9.56
N GLU A 105 10.75 7.48 8.61
CA GLU A 105 10.20 7.91 7.33
C GLU A 105 9.65 6.70 6.57
N TYR A 106 8.40 6.78 6.14
CA TYR A 106 7.75 5.73 5.38
C TYR A 106 8.30 5.72 3.95
N THR A 107 8.57 4.54 3.40
CA THR A 107 9.21 4.39 2.08
C THR A 107 8.61 3.20 1.34
N PHE A 108 8.84 3.13 0.04
CA PHE A 108 8.40 2.01 -0.81
C PHE A 108 8.83 0.63 -0.28
N GLN A 109 10.00 0.53 0.38
CA GLN A 109 10.47 -0.73 0.96
C GLN A 109 9.57 -1.22 2.10
N HIS A 110 8.98 -0.29 2.85
CA HIS A 110 8.08 -0.63 3.95
C HIS A 110 6.75 -1.19 3.45
N ASP A 111 6.23 -0.69 2.32
CA ASP A 111 5.08 -1.30 1.64
C ASP A 111 5.42 -2.71 1.14
N LEU A 112 6.64 -2.95 0.64
CA LEU A 112 7.05 -4.29 0.20
C LEU A 112 7.21 -5.29 1.36
N GLU A 113 7.71 -4.84 2.51
CA GLU A 113 7.76 -5.67 3.73
C GLU A 113 6.36 -6.13 4.15
N SER A 114 5.31 -5.35 3.88
CA SER A 114 3.92 -5.70 4.23
C SER A 114 3.32 -6.86 3.42
N PHE A 115 3.98 -7.32 2.34
CA PHE A 115 3.55 -8.51 1.59
C PHE A 115 3.96 -9.83 2.26
N PHE A 116 4.91 -9.82 3.20
CA PHE A 116 5.55 -11.01 3.78
C PHE A 116 5.54 -11.02 5.30
#